data_AF-A0A1Y5E9K8-F1
#
_entry.id   AF-A0A1Y5E9K8-F1
#
_cell.length_a   1.000
_cell.length_b   1.000
_cell.length_c   1.000
_cell.angle_alpha   90.00
_cell.angle_beta   90.00
_cell.angle_gamma   90.00
#
_symmetry.space_group_name_H-M   'P 1'
#
loop_
_entity.id
_entity.type
_entity.pdbx_description
1 polymer ?
#
loop_
_entity_poly.entity_id
_entity_poly.type
_entity_poly.pdbx_seq_one_letter_code
_entity_poly.pdbx_strand_id
1 'polypeptide(L)' 'MTSEEDETPIFSGQPQNFSVMSVDELESYIIDLNAEIEKVHRIIETKRKAQNAAQSIFKS' A
#
# COMPACT_ATOMS: atom_id res chain seq x y z
N MET A 1 -10.49 -13.72 10.09
CA MET A 1 -10.96 -12.33 10.26
C MET A 1 -9.90 -11.46 9.62
N THR A 2 -10.13 -11.01 8.39
CA THR A 2 -9.23 -10.07 7.72
C THR A 2 -9.59 -8.70 8.25
N SER A 3 -8.75 -8.16 9.12
CA SER A 3 -9.00 -6.86 9.76
C SER A 3 -8.99 -5.78 8.68
N GLU A 4 -10.11 -5.08 8.50
CA GLU A 4 -10.26 -3.97 7.54
C GLU A 4 -9.21 -2.86 7.78
N GLU A 5 -8.61 -2.82 8.97
CA GLU A 5 -7.48 -1.97 9.35
C GLU A 5 -6.21 -2.22 8.50
N ASP A 6 -6.05 -3.39 7.89
CA ASP A 6 -4.89 -3.69 7.03
C ASP A 6 -5.07 -3.18 5.60
N GLU A 7 -6.26 -2.65 5.24
CA GLU A 7 -6.50 -2.08 3.91
C GLU A 7 -6.49 -0.54 3.89
N THR A 8 -6.36 0.11 5.05
CA THR A 8 -6.27 1.58 5.10
C THR A 8 -4.85 2.06 4.78
N PRO A 9 -4.72 3.17 4.03
CA PRO A 9 -3.41 3.78 3.77
C PRO A 9 -2.78 4.26 5.09
N ILE A 10 -1.50 3.96 5.29
CA ILE A 10 -0.74 4.48 6.43
C ILE A 10 -0.43 5.97 6.20
N PHE A 11 -0.17 6.36 4.95
CA PHE A 11 0.08 7.75 4.58
C PHE A 11 -1.21 8.47 4.17
N SER A 12 -1.75 9.29 5.07
CA SER A 12 -2.68 10.36 4.70
C SER A 12 -1.86 11.49 4.06
N GLY A 13 -2.07 11.77 2.77
CA GLY A 13 -1.25 12.66 1.92
C GLY A 13 -1.17 14.13 2.33
N GLN A 14 -0.74 14.42 3.55
CA GLN A 14 -0.38 15.77 3.95
C GLN A 14 0.92 16.17 3.23
N PRO A 15 0.99 17.38 2.67
CA PRO A 15 2.20 17.87 2.03
C PRO A 15 3.34 17.90 3.06
N GLN A 16 4.38 17.14 2.80
CA GLN A 16 5.58 17.15 3.61
C GLN A 16 6.54 18.24 3.11
N ASN A 17 7.09 19.03 4.04
CA ASN A 17 8.06 20.07 3.70
C ASN A 17 9.49 19.49 3.71
N PHE A 18 9.92 18.97 2.56
CA PHE A 18 11.25 18.36 2.42
C PHE A 18 12.41 19.33 2.65
N SER A 19 12.19 20.64 2.54
CA SER A 19 13.24 21.63 2.71
C SER A 19 13.67 21.83 4.17
N VAL A 20 12.85 21.41 5.14
CA VAL A 20 13.16 21.52 6.58
C VAL A 20 13.56 20.18 7.21
N MET A 21 13.46 19.07 6.47
CA MET A 21 13.88 17.76 6.96
C MET A 21 15.40 17.60 6.84
N SER A 22 15.96 16.92 7.83
CA SER A 22 17.32 16.38 7.79
C SER A 22 17.43 15.21 6.81
N VAL A 23 18.66 14.85 6.45
CA VAL A 23 18.94 13.69 5.59
C VAL A 23 18.38 12.40 6.21
N ASP A 24 18.60 12.19 7.51
CA ASP A 24 18.11 11.00 8.22
C ASP A 24 16.58 10.91 8.22
N GLU A 25 15.88 12.05 8.33
CA GLU A 25 14.42 12.11 8.23
C GLU A 25 13.94 11.80 6.82
N LEU A 26 14.64 12.25 5.78
CA LEU A 26 14.32 11.93 4.39
C LEU A 26 14.56 10.44 4.09
N GLU A 27 15.63 9.85 4.60
CA GLU A 27 15.91 8.42 4.48
C GLU A 27 14.84 7.58 5.19
N SER A 28 14.46 7.98 6.41
CA SER A 28 13.38 7.33 7.16
C SER A 28 12.05 7.42 6.41
N TYR A 29 11.73 8.59 5.86
CA TYR A 29 10.54 8.80 5.05
C TYR A 29 10.52 7.91 3.80
N ILE A 30 11.67 7.71 3.14
CA ILE A 30 11.78 6.77 2.01
C ILE A 30 11.51 5.33 2.46
N ILE A 31 12.02 4.91 3.61
CA ILE A 31 11.79 3.57 4.15
C ILE A 31 10.29 3.35 4.38
N ASP A 32 9.63 4.31 5.01
CA ASP A 32 8.19 4.22 5.29
C ASP A 32 7.34 4.18 4.01
N LEU A 33 7.67 5.03 3.02
CA LEU A 33 7.00 5.02 1.72
C LEU A 33 7.15 3.69 0.99
N ASN A 34 8.36 3.09 1.00
CA ASN A 34 8.58 1.80 0.37
C ASN A 34 7.82 0.68 1.08
N ALA A 35 7.73 0.71 2.42
CA ALA A 35 6.93 -0.24 3.17
C ALA A 35 5.44 -0.16 2.79
N GLU A 36 4.93 1.07 2.61
CA GLU A 36 3.54 1.30 2.16
C GLU A 36 3.32 0.82 0.73
N ILE A 37 4.26 1.06 -0.19
CA ILE A 37 4.20 0.55 -1.56
C ILE A 37 4.10 -0.99 -1.56
N GLU A 38 4.93 -1.66 -0.77
CA GLU A 38 4.90 -3.12 -0.63
C GLU A 38 3.56 -3.63 -0.07
N LYS A 39 2.99 -2.94 0.93
CA LYS A 39 1.66 -3.26 1.46
C LYS A 39 0.61 -3.20 0.36
N VAL A 40 0.59 -2.11 -0.42
CA VAL A 40 -0.37 -1.91 -1.51
C VAL A 40 -0.20 -2.96 -2.61
N HIS A 41 1.03 -3.35 -2.95
CA HIS A 41 1.28 -4.44 -3.89
C HIS A 41 0.61 -5.76 -3.47
N ARG A 42 0.72 -6.14 -2.18
CA ARG A 42 0.07 -7.36 -1.65
C ARG A 42 -1.45 -7.29 -1.72
N ILE A 43 -2.02 -6.12 -1.42
CA ILE A 43 -3.46 -5.89 -1.55
C ILE A 43 -3.90 -6.07 -3.01
N ILE A 44 -3.17 -5.49 -3.96
CA ILE A 44 -3.43 -5.63 -5.40
C ILE A 44 -3.38 -7.10 -5.82
N GLU A 45 -2.35 -7.84 -5.39
CA GLU A 45 -2.25 -9.27 -5.70
C GLU A 45 -3.44 -10.07 -5.18
N THR A 46 -3.87 -9.79 -3.95
CA THR A 46 -5.04 -10.43 -3.35
C THR A 46 -6.30 -10.12 -4.15
N LYS A 47 -6.52 -8.85 -4.52
CA LYS A 47 -7.67 -8.46 -5.35
C LYS A 47 -7.62 -9.06 -6.76
N ARG A 48 -6.43 -9.16 -7.38
CA ARG A 48 -6.24 -9.83 -8.68
C ARG A 48 -6.56 -11.32 -8.62
N LYS A 49 -6.12 -12.02 -7.57
CA LYS A 49 -6.46 -13.44 -7.36
C LYS A 49 -7.97 -13.65 -7.25
N ALA A 50 -8.64 -12.80 -6.46
CA ALA A 50 -10.11 -12.83 -6.32
C ALA A 50 -10.81 -12.56 -7.66
N GLN A 51 -10.34 -11.55 -8.42
CA GLN A 51 -10.88 -11.23 -9.74
C GLN A 51 -10.74 -12.40 -10.72
N ASN A 52 -9.56 -13.03 -10.78
CA ASN A 52 -9.31 -14.15 -11.68
C ASN A 52 -10.15 -15.38 -11.31
N ALA A 53 -10.29 -15.67 -10.00
CA ALA A 53 -11.15 -16.75 -9.53
C ALA A 53 -12.62 -16.53 -9.92
N ALA A 54 -13.14 -15.30 -9.73
CA ALA A 54 -14.49 -14.95 -10.16
C ALA A 54 -14.66 -15.09 -11.68
N GLN A 55 -13.73 -14.57 -12.47
CA GLN A 55 -13.79 -14.69 -13.94
C GLN A 55 -13.78 -16.14 -14.43
N SER A 56 -13.08 -17.05 -13.74
CA SER A 56 -13.08 -18.47 -14.07
C SER A 56 -14.44 -19.13 -13.85
N ILE A 57 -15.20 -18.68 -12.84
CA ILE A 57 -16.53 -19.22 -12.53
C ILE A 57 -17.56 -18.76 -13.58
N PHE A 58 -17.48 -17.51 -14.05
CA PHE A 58 -18.44 -16.96 -15.02
C PHE A 58 -18.13 -17.28 -16.50
N LYS A 59 -16.93 -17.81 -16.80
CA LYS A 59 -16.58 -18.30 -18.15
C LYS A 59 -16.90 -19.79 -18.37
N SER A 60 -17.48 -20.45 -17.36
CA SER A 60 -17.99 -21.83 -17.47
C SER A 60 -19.42 -21.85 -17.99
#